data_AF-A0A653AY61-F1
#
_entry.id   AF-A0A653AY61-F1
#
_cell.length_a   1.000
_cell.length_b   1.000
_cell.length_c   1.000
_cell.angle_alpha   90.00
_cell.angle_beta   90.00
_cell.angle_gamma   90.00
#
_symmetry.space_group_name_H-M   'P 1'
#
loop_
_entity.id
_entity.type
_entity.pdbx_description
1 polymer ?
#
loop_
_entity_poly.entity_id
_entity_poly.type
_entity_poly.pdbx_seq_one_letter_code
_entity_poly.pdbx_strand_id
1 'polypeptide(L)'
;MQDDDFSLFQAELRGVKPLKHDRADTGKPKPDRKQLTALRQAATISQGETKVDGLSDQFVIDVGAEDPLYWAGNGVQDGQMRKLKLGQIAFEGSLDLHGMSVEKARDTLWEFLAEATRLEVRCVRVTHGKAVRMDGRKPMIKSHVNTWLRQHPKVLGFTSCLAKHGGTGAVYVMLKRTMMDGRDE
;
A
#
# COMPACT_ATOMS: atom_id res chain seq x y z
N MET A 1 -71.48 -19.90 -32.44
CA MET A 1 -71.09 -19.36 -31.13
C MET A 1 -69.59 -19.62 -30.97
N GLN A 2 -68.77 -18.69 -31.43
CA GLN A 2 -67.31 -18.79 -31.39
C GLN A 2 -66.75 -17.37 -31.30
N ASP A 3 -67.30 -16.57 -30.37
CA ASP A 3 -67.02 -15.13 -30.21
C ASP A 3 -66.81 -14.72 -28.74
N ASP A 4 -66.29 -15.61 -27.88
CA ASP A 4 -66.22 -15.32 -26.43
C ASP A 4 -64.81 -15.22 -25.83
N ASP A 5 -63.84 -16.05 -26.22
CA ASP A 5 -62.54 -16.04 -25.51
C ASP A 5 -61.70 -14.79 -25.77
N PHE A 6 -61.63 -14.33 -27.02
CA PHE A 6 -60.83 -13.14 -27.37
C PHE A 6 -61.47 -11.85 -26.85
N SER A 7 -62.80 -11.83 -26.83
CA SER A 7 -63.64 -10.75 -26.30
C SER A 7 -63.45 -10.59 -24.79
N LEU A 8 -63.44 -11.72 -24.06
CA LEU A 8 -63.19 -11.77 -22.63
C LEU A 8 -61.76 -11.31 -22.31
N PHE A 9 -60.78 -11.78 -23.08
CA PHE A 9 -59.38 -11.38 -22.92
C PHE A 9 -59.16 -9.87 -23.11
N GLN A 10 -59.79 -9.24 -24.12
CA GLN A 10 -59.72 -7.79 -24.29
C GLN A 10 -60.42 -7.01 -23.17
N ALA A 11 -61.49 -7.56 -22.58
CA ALA A 11 -62.16 -6.93 -21.44
C ALA A 11 -61.25 -6.91 -20.21
N GLU A 12 -60.54 -8.00 -19.94
CA GLU A 12 -59.61 -8.13 -18.81
C GLU A 12 -58.33 -7.27 -18.96
N LEU A 13 -57.95 -6.92 -20.20
CA LEU A 13 -56.79 -6.06 -20.48
C LEU A 13 -57.12 -4.55 -20.50
N ARG A 14 -58.37 -4.15 -20.23
CA ARG A 14 -58.74 -2.72 -20.18
C ARG A 14 -57.97 -2.01 -19.07
N GLY A 15 -57.21 -0.98 -19.46
CA GLY A 15 -56.41 -0.16 -18.54
C GLY A 15 -54.92 -0.51 -18.51
N VAL A 16 -54.49 -1.56 -19.21
CA VAL A 16 -53.06 -1.88 -19.35
C VAL A 16 -52.43 -0.97 -20.39
N LYS A 17 -51.43 -0.19 -19.96
CA LYS A 17 -50.65 0.68 -20.84
C LYS A 17 -49.51 -0.11 -21.48
N PRO A 18 -49.45 -0.24 -22.82
CA PRO A 18 -48.36 -0.97 -23.47
C PRO A 18 -46.99 -0.35 -23.15
N LEU A 19 -46.00 -1.19 -22.88
CA LEU A 19 -44.62 -0.76 -22.70
C LEU A 19 -44.06 -0.28 -24.04
N LYS A 20 -43.42 0.88 -24.05
CA LYS A 20 -42.87 1.50 -25.26
C LYS A 20 -41.53 0.91 -25.71
N HIS A 21 -40.87 0.13 -24.84
CA HIS A 21 -39.55 -0.42 -25.10
C HIS A 21 -39.52 -1.91 -24.80
N ASP A 22 -39.17 -2.68 -25.82
CA ASP A 22 -39.07 -4.14 -25.82
C ASP A 22 -37.62 -4.62 -25.66
N ARG A 23 -36.76 -3.81 -25.04
CA ARG A 23 -35.35 -4.14 -24.82
C ARG A 23 -34.93 -3.79 -23.40
N ALA A 24 -34.27 -4.73 -22.74
CA ALA A 24 -33.67 -4.51 -21.43
C ALA A 24 -32.41 -3.64 -21.55
N ASP A 25 -32.21 -2.71 -20.61
CA ASP A 25 -30.95 -1.98 -20.48
C ASP A 25 -29.88 -2.93 -19.94
N THR A 26 -28.92 -3.29 -20.78
CA THR A 26 -27.82 -4.21 -20.44
C THR A 26 -26.66 -3.52 -19.72
N GLY A 27 -26.78 -2.23 -19.38
CA GLY A 27 -25.71 -1.44 -18.76
C GLY A 27 -24.55 -1.14 -19.71
N LYS A 28 -23.49 -0.55 -19.18
CA LYS A 28 -22.33 -0.12 -19.98
C LYS A 28 -21.59 -1.34 -20.55
N PRO A 29 -21.18 -1.31 -21.83
CA PRO A 29 -20.42 -2.39 -22.43
C PRO A 29 -19.11 -2.61 -21.67
N LYS A 30 -18.72 -3.89 -21.49
CA LYS A 30 -17.45 -4.24 -20.86
C LYS A 30 -16.30 -3.63 -21.69
N PRO A 31 -15.38 -2.89 -21.07
CA PRO A 31 -14.26 -2.28 -21.79
C PRO A 31 -13.42 -3.35 -22.49
N ASP A 32 -12.98 -3.05 -23.71
CA ASP A 32 -12.22 -3.98 -24.54
C ASP A 32 -10.92 -4.38 -23.82
N ARG A 33 -10.69 -5.70 -23.72
CA ARG A 33 -9.49 -6.27 -23.11
C ARG A 33 -8.22 -5.78 -23.78
N LYS A 34 -8.27 -5.49 -25.08
CA LYS A 34 -7.14 -4.92 -25.84
C LYS A 34 -6.85 -3.49 -25.41
N GLN A 35 -7.89 -2.66 -25.26
CA GLN A 35 -7.75 -1.29 -24.75
C GLN A 35 -7.19 -1.28 -23.31
N LEU A 36 -7.68 -2.15 -22.44
CA LEU A 36 -7.14 -2.29 -21.07
C LEU A 36 -5.67 -2.71 -21.05
N THR A 37 -5.21 -3.46 -22.05
CA THR A 37 -3.82 -3.90 -22.14
C THR A 37 -2.93 -2.79 -22.67
N ALA A 38 -3.38 -2.05 -23.69
CA ALA A 38 -2.69 -0.88 -24.22
C ALA A 38 -2.58 0.25 -23.18
N LEU A 39 -3.64 0.51 -22.41
CA LEU A 39 -3.61 1.49 -21.31
C LEU A 39 -2.63 1.09 -20.20
N ARG A 40 -2.53 -0.21 -19.88
CA ARG A 40 -1.52 -0.71 -18.93
C ARG A 40 -0.10 -0.55 -19.47
N GLN A 41 0.12 -0.85 -20.75
CA GLN A 41 1.43 -0.68 -21.39
C GLN A 41 1.84 0.80 -21.46
N ALA A 42 0.91 1.70 -21.76
CA ALA A 42 1.15 3.13 -21.75
C ALA A 42 1.46 3.65 -20.33
N ALA A 43 0.81 3.10 -19.30
CA ALA A 43 1.08 3.44 -17.90
C ALA A 43 2.42 2.88 -17.37
N THR A 44 2.93 1.78 -17.92
CA THR A 44 4.27 1.26 -17.60
C THR A 44 5.38 2.05 -18.27
N ILE A 45 5.10 2.82 -19.33
CA ILE A 45 6.03 3.78 -19.90
C ILE A 45 5.94 5.05 -19.04
N SER A 46 6.44 4.92 -17.81
CA SER A 46 6.80 6.05 -16.97
C SER A 46 7.79 6.92 -17.74
N GLN A 47 7.39 8.14 -18.12
CA GLN A 47 8.33 9.22 -18.41
C GLN A 47 8.98 9.66 -17.09
N GLY A 48 9.77 8.77 -16.50
CA GLY A 48 10.44 9.03 -15.24
C GLY A 48 11.87 9.45 -15.52
N GLU A 49 12.21 10.69 -15.18
CA GLU A 49 13.59 11.03 -14.87
C GLU A 49 14.13 9.94 -13.92
N THR A 50 15.31 9.40 -14.21
CA THR A 50 15.93 8.37 -13.38
C THR A 50 16.23 8.96 -12.01
N LYS A 51 15.29 8.86 -11.07
CA LYS A 51 15.41 9.34 -9.70
C LYS A 51 16.39 8.40 -8.98
N VAL A 52 17.62 8.87 -8.83
CA VAL A 52 18.65 8.14 -8.08
C VAL A 52 18.39 8.34 -6.59
N ASP A 53 17.79 7.35 -5.95
CA ASP A 53 17.55 7.33 -4.50
C ASP A 53 18.71 6.68 -3.71
N GLY A 54 19.71 6.12 -4.39
CA GLY A 54 20.88 5.49 -3.77
C GLY A 54 20.61 4.14 -3.06
N LEU A 55 19.41 3.56 -3.22
CA LEU A 55 19.09 2.24 -2.66
C LEU A 55 19.48 1.13 -3.62
N SER A 56 20.14 0.09 -3.11
CA SER A 56 20.52 -1.08 -3.93
C SER A 56 19.49 -2.19 -3.78
N ASP A 57 18.89 -2.58 -4.90
CA ASP A 57 18.09 -3.81 -5.03
C ASP A 57 18.95 -5.02 -5.39
N GLN A 58 20.26 -4.85 -5.62
CA GLN A 58 21.16 -5.92 -6.05
C GLN A 58 21.42 -6.96 -4.95
N PHE A 59 21.31 -6.55 -3.68
CA PHE A 59 21.52 -7.40 -2.50
C PHE A 59 20.38 -7.24 -1.50
N VAL A 60 19.34 -8.05 -1.64
CA VAL A 60 18.19 -8.10 -0.74
C VAL A 60 18.43 -9.13 0.35
N ILE A 61 18.28 -8.74 1.61
CA ILE A 61 18.36 -9.67 2.74
C ILE A 61 17.04 -10.43 2.80
N ASP A 62 17.07 -11.72 2.48
CA ASP A 62 15.89 -12.58 2.60
C ASP A 62 15.46 -12.71 4.07
N VAL A 63 14.19 -12.38 4.35
CA VAL A 63 13.60 -12.48 5.68
C VAL A 63 12.30 -13.28 5.62
N GLY A 64 12.10 -14.21 6.53
CA GLY A 64 10.88 -15.00 6.65
C GLY A 64 9.67 -14.15 7.04
N ALA A 65 8.46 -14.61 6.75
CA ALA A 65 7.22 -13.87 7.02
C ALA A 65 7.01 -13.54 8.50
N GLU A 66 7.33 -14.49 9.39
CA GLU A 66 7.18 -14.32 10.84
C GLU A 66 8.45 -13.84 11.56
N ASP A 67 9.55 -13.65 10.83
CA ASP A 67 10.80 -13.19 11.45
C ASP A 67 10.67 -11.72 11.88
N PRO A 68 10.91 -11.38 13.16
CA PRO A 68 10.88 -10.00 13.58
C PRO A 68 12.05 -9.24 12.95
N LEU A 69 11.77 -8.03 12.46
CA LEU A 69 12.79 -7.10 12.00
C LEU A 69 13.33 -6.32 13.19
N TYR A 70 14.65 -6.18 13.24
CA TYR A 70 15.35 -5.31 14.18
C TYR A 70 16.65 -4.83 13.55
N TRP A 71 16.87 -3.52 13.60
CA TRP A 71 18.13 -2.92 13.25
C TRP A 71 18.30 -1.59 13.97
N ALA A 72 19.53 -1.30 14.38
CA ALA A 72 19.93 -0.03 14.95
C ALA A 72 21.19 0.44 14.20
N GLY A 73 21.17 1.70 13.77
CA GLY A 73 22.33 2.36 13.21
C GLY A 73 23.37 2.71 14.29
N ASN A 74 24.56 3.06 13.84
CA ASN A 74 25.66 3.45 14.73
C ASN A 74 25.28 4.71 15.53
N GLY A 75 25.57 4.69 16.83
CA GLY A 75 25.33 5.83 17.73
C GLY A 75 23.88 5.96 18.25
N VAL A 76 22.99 5.02 17.92
CA VAL A 76 21.65 4.97 18.54
C VAL A 76 21.75 4.34 19.92
N GLN A 77 21.24 5.05 20.93
CA GLN A 77 21.22 4.55 22.31
C GLN A 77 20.26 3.35 22.45
N ASP A 78 20.73 2.26 23.09
CA ASP A 78 19.93 1.05 23.32
C ASP A 78 18.59 1.32 24.02
N GLY A 79 18.58 2.27 24.96
CA GLY A 79 17.36 2.70 25.64
C GLY A 79 16.28 3.24 24.70
N GLN A 80 16.66 3.92 23.61
CA GLN A 80 15.73 4.41 22.59
C GLN A 80 15.15 3.26 21.77
N MET A 81 16.00 2.30 21.36
CA MET A 81 15.54 1.11 20.62
C MET A 81 14.64 0.23 21.48
N ARG A 82 14.91 0.11 22.78
CA ARG A 82 14.04 -0.59 23.73
C ARG A 82 12.66 0.07 23.82
N LYS A 83 12.60 1.39 23.97
CA LYS A 83 11.34 2.15 23.97
C LYS A 83 10.58 1.99 22.66
N LEU A 84 11.27 2.02 21.52
CA LEU A 84 10.69 1.78 20.21
C LEU A 84 10.06 0.38 20.10
N LYS A 85 10.81 -0.66 20.50
CA LYS A 85 10.34 -2.07 20.49
C LYS A 85 9.11 -2.28 21.37
N LEU A 86 9.04 -1.58 22.51
CA LEU A 86 7.90 -1.61 23.42
C LEU A 86 6.73 -0.73 22.93
N GLY A 87 6.84 -0.04 21.79
CA GLY A 87 5.82 0.88 21.28
C GLY A 87 5.57 2.08 22.20
N GLN A 88 6.56 2.47 23.01
CA GLN A 88 6.48 3.60 23.95
C GLN A 88 6.81 4.95 23.28
N ILE A 89 7.29 4.91 22.03
CA ILE A 89 7.47 6.09 21.19
C ILE A 89 6.27 6.13 20.25
N ALA A 90 5.42 7.15 20.41
CA ALA A 90 4.28 7.35 19.53
C ALA A 90 4.78 7.57 18.10
N PHE A 91 4.12 6.94 17.13
CA PHE A 91 4.35 7.22 15.72
C PHE A 91 3.30 8.24 15.25
N GLU A 92 3.75 9.23 14.47
CA GLU A 92 2.90 10.33 13.99
C GLU A 92 2.64 10.23 12.48
N GLY A 93 3.40 9.38 11.78
CA GLY A 93 3.18 9.01 10.38
C GLY A 93 2.94 7.52 10.23
N SER A 94 2.08 7.13 9.30
CA SER A 94 1.89 5.74 8.91
C SER A 94 1.85 5.60 7.39
N LEU A 95 2.55 4.59 6.89
CA LEU A 95 2.53 4.19 5.48
C LEU A 95 2.11 2.74 5.35
N ASP A 96 1.32 2.45 4.32
CA ASP A 96 0.94 1.09 3.95
C ASP A 96 1.44 0.75 2.55
N LEU A 97 2.29 -0.27 2.47
CA LEU A 97 2.93 -0.79 1.26
C LEU A 97 2.36 -2.14 0.85
N HIS A 98 1.38 -2.69 1.59
CA HIS A 98 0.87 -4.02 1.30
C HIS A 98 0.31 -4.08 -0.13
N GLY A 99 0.63 -5.17 -0.84
CA GLY A 99 0.10 -5.41 -2.19
C GLY A 99 0.67 -4.52 -3.29
N MET A 100 1.55 -3.56 -2.98
CA MET A 100 2.26 -2.77 -4.00
C MET A 100 3.30 -3.62 -4.74
N SER A 101 3.65 -3.20 -5.96
CA SER A 101 4.87 -3.70 -6.61
C SER A 101 6.10 -3.19 -5.87
N VAL A 102 7.23 -3.87 -6.02
CA VAL A 102 8.50 -3.48 -5.37
C VAL A 102 8.87 -2.04 -5.74
N GLU A 103 8.84 -1.71 -7.03
CA GLU A 103 9.14 -0.36 -7.56
C GLU A 103 8.23 0.71 -6.93
N LYS A 104 6.91 0.49 -6.95
CA LYS A 104 5.96 1.45 -6.36
C LYS A 104 6.16 1.59 -4.86
N ALA A 105 6.41 0.48 -4.16
CA ALA A 105 6.66 0.49 -2.72
C ALA A 105 7.93 1.27 -2.37
N ARG A 106 8.97 1.16 -3.20
CA ARG A 106 10.24 1.88 -3.06
C ARG A 106 10.03 3.38 -3.18
N ASP A 107 9.41 3.83 -4.27
CA ASP A 107 9.14 5.26 -4.51
C ASP A 107 8.25 5.85 -3.41
N THR A 108 7.18 5.13 -3.05
CA THR A 108 6.24 5.55 -2.01
C THR A 108 6.92 5.64 -0.65
N LEU A 109 7.78 4.66 -0.30
CA LEU A 109 8.54 4.70 0.95
C LEU A 109 9.51 5.88 0.98
N TRP A 110 10.20 6.14 -0.13
CA TRP A 110 11.16 7.24 -0.23
C TRP A 110 10.48 8.60 -0.02
N GLU A 111 9.38 8.84 -0.71
CA GLU A 111 8.61 10.08 -0.59
C GLU A 111 8.02 10.26 0.80
N PHE A 112 7.49 9.18 1.38
CA PHE A 112 6.98 9.20 2.75
C PHE A 112 8.06 9.54 3.79
N LEU A 113 9.26 8.95 3.68
CA LEU A 113 10.36 9.23 4.61
C LEU A 113 10.93 10.64 4.43
N ALA A 114 10.99 11.14 3.19
CA ALA A 114 11.39 12.51 2.90
C ALA A 114 10.42 13.50 3.55
N GLU A 115 9.12 13.28 3.37
CA GLU A 115 8.06 14.11 3.96
C GLU A 115 8.04 14.05 5.48
N ALA A 116 8.12 12.85 6.07
CA ALA A 116 8.20 12.67 7.52
C ALA A 116 9.43 13.39 8.12
N THR A 117 10.58 13.35 7.42
CA THR A 117 11.78 14.08 7.82
C THR A 117 11.57 15.60 7.74
N ARG A 118 10.89 16.09 6.69
CA ARG A 118 10.56 17.50 6.50
C ARG A 118 9.63 18.03 7.59
N LEU A 119 8.69 17.21 8.05
CA LEU A 119 7.76 17.51 9.14
C LEU A 119 8.35 17.26 10.55
N GLU A 120 9.65 16.99 10.65
CA GLU A 120 10.34 16.68 11.91
C GLU A 120 9.76 15.49 12.69
N VAL A 121 9.05 14.57 12.01
CA VAL A 121 8.45 13.39 12.63
C VAL A 121 9.55 12.45 13.11
N ARG A 122 9.50 12.10 14.39
CA ARG A 122 10.54 11.26 15.02
C ARG A 122 10.35 9.77 14.78
N CYS A 123 9.09 9.33 14.70
CA CYS A 123 8.74 7.93 14.60
C CYS A 123 7.58 7.75 13.61
N VAL A 124 7.75 6.81 12.70
CA VAL A 124 6.72 6.43 11.73
C VAL A 124 6.48 4.93 11.77
N ARG A 125 5.30 4.51 11.32
CA ARG A 125 4.95 3.11 11.10
C ARG A 125 4.95 2.81 9.62
N VAL A 126 5.61 1.74 9.20
CA VAL A 126 5.56 1.24 7.82
C VAL A 126 5.00 -0.18 7.82
N THR A 127 3.82 -0.34 7.23
CA THR A 127 3.17 -1.64 7.02
C THR A 127 3.62 -2.20 5.68
N HIS A 128 4.35 -3.31 5.68
CA HIS A 128 4.80 -3.99 4.45
C HIS A 128 4.01 -5.27 4.17
N GLY A 129 3.21 -5.72 5.15
CA GLY A 129 2.45 -6.96 5.10
C GLY A 129 3.27 -8.18 5.53
N LYS A 130 2.57 -9.22 6.01
CA LYS A 130 3.17 -10.51 6.41
C LYS A 130 3.23 -11.54 5.29
N ALA A 131 2.57 -11.28 4.15
CA ALA A 131 2.03 -12.32 3.29
C ALA A 131 3.04 -13.41 2.90
N VAL A 132 2.84 -14.61 3.48
CA VAL A 132 3.08 -15.86 2.78
C VAL A 132 1.90 -16.02 1.85
N ARG A 133 2.12 -15.78 0.56
CA ARG A 133 1.13 -16.02 -0.47
C ARG A 133 0.90 -17.54 -0.58
N MET A 134 -0.35 -17.99 -0.67
CA MET A 134 -0.74 -19.42 -0.81
C MET A 134 -0.05 -20.08 -2.01
N ASP A 135 0.32 -19.27 -3.00
CA ASP A 135 1.12 -19.56 -4.19
C ASP A 135 2.63 -19.73 -3.92
N GLY A 136 3.07 -19.78 -2.65
CA GLY A 136 4.48 -20.04 -2.27
C GLY A 136 5.44 -18.89 -2.54
N ARG A 137 4.94 -17.72 -2.96
CA ARG A 137 5.78 -16.54 -3.24
C ARG A 137 6.24 -15.89 -1.93
N LYS A 138 7.55 -15.66 -1.84
CA LYS A 138 8.23 -15.02 -0.71
C LYS A 138 7.67 -13.61 -0.43
N PRO A 139 7.72 -13.12 0.83
CA PRO A 139 7.33 -11.77 1.19
C PRO A 139 8.36 -10.74 0.69
N MET A 140 8.39 -10.50 -0.62
CA MET A 140 9.41 -9.66 -1.28
C MET A 140 9.49 -8.27 -0.65
N ILE A 141 8.35 -7.60 -0.44
CA ILE A 141 8.32 -6.25 0.13
C ILE A 141 8.95 -6.19 1.52
N LYS A 142 8.79 -7.23 2.36
CA LYS A 142 9.40 -7.27 3.70
C LYS A 142 10.92 -7.25 3.61
N SER A 143 11.48 -8.14 2.78
CA SER A 143 12.93 -8.25 2.57
C SER A 143 13.50 -6.95 2.00
N HIS A 144 12.83 -6.38 1.00
CA HIS A 144 13.21 -5.10 0.40
C HIS A 144 13.15 -3.94 1.41
N VAL A 145 12.06 -3.79 2.17
CA VAL A 145 11.92 -2.75 3.21
C VAL A 145 13.03 -2.87 4.26
N ASN A 146 13.38 -4.10 4.68
CA ASN A 146 14.50 -4.32 5.60
C ASN A 146 15.83 -3.84 5.01
N THR A 147 16.09 -4.06 3.72
CA THR A 147 17.29 -3.57 3.04
C THR A 147 17.27 -2.05 2.89
N TRP A 148 16.19 -1.48 2.36
CA TRP A 148 16.05 -0.06 2.07
C TRP A 148 16.17 0.80 3.33
N LEU A 149 15.52 0.41 4.42
CA LEU A 149 15.58 1.16 5.68
C LEU A 149 16.98 1.20 6.29
N ARG A 150 17.82 0.16 6.08
CA ARG A 150 19.22 0.15 6.54
C ARG A 150 20.11 1.09 5.74
N GLN A 151 19.77 1.31 4.48
CA GLN A 151 20.52 2.15 3.55
C GLN A 151 20.06 3.62 3.60
N HIS A 152 18.85 3.89 4.11
CA HIS A 152 18.27 5.23 4.10
C HIS A 152 18.97 6.16 5.11
N PRO A 153 19.55 7.31 4.67
CA PRO A 153 20.43 8.15 5.49
C PRO A 153 19.73 8.85 6.66
N LYS A 154 18.39 8.97 6.60
CA LYS A 154 17.59 9.56 7.68
C LYS A 154 17.07 8.55 8.70
N VAL A 155 17.23 7.24 8.47
CA VAL A 155 16.74 6.20 9.39
C VAL A 155 17.82 5.92 10.43
N LEU A 156 17.47 6.07 11.70
CA LEU A 156 18.34 5.75 12.83
C LEU A 156 18.22 4.28 13.23
N GLY A 157 17.03 3.71 13.15
CA GLY A 157 16.79 2.33 13.54
C GLY A 157 15.32 1.95 13.33
N PHE A 158 15.05 0.65 13.31
CA PHE A 158 13.68 0.15 13.19
C PHE A 158 13.49 -1.19 13.90
N THR A 159 12.24 -1.50 14.22
CA THR A 159 11.87 -2.77 14.83
C THR A 159 10.45 -3.15 14.44
N SER A 160 10.16 -4.46 14.35
CA SER A 160 8.81 -4.94 14.14
C SER A 160 7.84 -4.38 15.17
N CYS A 161 6.64 -4.07 14.71
CA CYS A 161 5.59 -3.51 15.54
C CYS A 161 5.08 -4.51 16.58
N LEU A 162 4.38 -3.99 17.58
CA LEU A 162 3.56 -4.81 18.47
C LEU A 162 2.40 -5.43 17.69
N ALA A 163 1.84 -6.53 18.19
CA ALA A 163 0.71 -7.22 17.56
C ALA A 163 -0.46 -6.27 17.24
N LYS A 164 -0.82 -5.40 18.19
CA LYS A 164 -1.88 -4.38 18.01
C LYS A 164 -1.62 -3.37 16.88
N HIS A 165 -0.37 -3.22 16.45
CA HIS A 165 0.04 -2.27 15.40
C HIS A 165 0.51 -2.97 14.11
N GLY A 166 0.29 -4.28 13.96
CA GLY A 166 0.62 -5.05 12.75
C GLY A 166 1.67 -6.15 12.92
N GLY A 167 2.28 -6.27 14.11
CA GLY A 167 3.23 -7.34 14.42
C GLY A 167 4.42 -7.37 13.46
N THR A 168 4.80 -8.57 13.02
CA THR A 168 5.88 -8.82 12.05
C THR A 168 5.57 -8.35 10.62
N GLY A 169 4.35 -7.85 10.36
CA GLY A 169 3.94 -7.27 9.07
C GLY A 169 4.12 -5.76 8.98
N ALA A 170 4.58 -5.12 10.06
CA ALA A 170 4.86 -3.70 10.12
C ALA A 170 6.11 -3.43 10.96
N VAL A 171 6.72 -2.26 10.75
CA VAL A 171 7.86 -1.80 11.53
C VAL A 171 7.64 -0.38 12.04
N TYR A 172 8.09 -0.12 13.26
CA TYR A 172 8.35 1.25 13.71
C TYR A 172 9.72 1.67 13.20
N VAL A 173 9.81 2.87 12.64
CA VAL A 173 11.03 3.45 12.09
C VAL A 173 11.33 4.74 12.82
N MET A 174 12.51 4.82 13.41
CA MET A 174 13.03 6.02 14.07
C MET A 174 13.82 6.85 13.08
N LEU A 175 13.47 8.13 12.96
CA LEU A 175 14.09 9.07 12.03
C LEU A 175 15.02 10.05 12.74
N LYS A 176 16.04 10.50 12.01
CA LYS A 176 16.96 11.54 12.45
C LYS A 176 16.21 12.88 12.48
N ARG A 177 16.27 13.58 13.61
CA ARG A 177 15.84 14.98 13.67
C ARG A 177 16.84 15.82 12.88
N THR A 178 16.35 16.57 11.92
CA THR A 178 17.10 17.70 11.39
C THR A 178 16.82 18.82 12.38
N MET A 179 17.74 19.09 13.30
CA MET A 179 17.65 20.32 14.09
C MET A 179 17.72 21.45 13.07
N MET A 180 16.63 22.17 12.82
CA MET A 180 16.79 23.53 12.30
C MET A 180 17.57 24.29 13.36
N ASP A 181 18.72 24.81 12.93
CA ASP A 181 19.57 25.73 13.69
C ASP A 181 18.66 26.81 14.31
N GLY A 182 18.53 26.87 15.64
CA GLY A 182 17.75 27.92 16.33
C GLY A 182 16.56 27.51 17.22
N ARG A 183 16.62 26.38 17.94
CA ARG A 183 15.69 26.11 19.07
C ARG A 183 16.38 25.96 20.44
N ASP A 184 17.59 26.49 20.55
CA ASP A 184 18.32 26.63 21.82
C ASP A 184 18.46 28.13 22.20
N GLU A 185 17.38 28.90 22.04
CA GLU A 185 17.19 30.23 22.68
C GLU A 185 15.96 30.21 23.59
#